data_AF-A7HCY2-F1
#
_entry.id   AF-A7HCY2-F1
#
_cell.length_a   1.000
_cell.length_b   1.000
_cell.length_c   1.000
_cell.angle_alpha   90.00
_cell.angle_beta   90.00
_cell.angle_gamma   90.00
#
_symmetry.space_group_name_H-M   'P 1'
#
loop_
_entity.id
_entity.type
_entity.pdbx_description
1 polymer ?
#
loop_
_entity_poly.entity_id
_entity_poly.type
_entity_poly.pdbx_seq_one_letter_code
_entity_poly.pdbx_strand_id
1 'polypeptide(L)'
;MIGGAIALRGAGIALALALAAAGSGADAHLLAGAAHFREARYADALIEFRVAERLGEPEAAAYAGAALVKLERWEEAVETFEAAAPGEHPLHDYYRALACYGARLYGCADRLLAGIGERSGPRIAEQARALRAELARALAAPASEANLAWYRARCEARRAEGRAALAAAYCREAEALAARRGAATRAAGADDSALAPGNGG
;
A
#
# COMPACT_ATOMS: atom_id res chain seq x y z
N MET A 1 44.27 -57.10 13.66
CA MET A 1 43.78 -57.29 12.28
C MET A 1 42.59 -58.23 12.39
N ILE A 2 41.35 -58.00 11.97
CA ILE A 2 40.71 -57.16 10.94
C ILE A 2 39.25 -56.98 11.45
N GLY A 3 38.67 -55.78 11.48
CA GLY A 3 37.60 -55.44 10.54
C GLY A 3 36.23 -55.24 11.22
N GLY A 4 35.90 -54.00 11.57
CA GLY A 4 34.56 -53.60 12.01
C GLY A 4 34.22 -52.23 11.44
N ALA A 5 33.73 -52.20 10.20
CA ALA A 5 33.22 -50.99 9.55
C ALA A 5 31.79 -51.26 9.10
N ILE A 6 30.83 -50.99 9.98
CA ILE A 6 29.40 -50.97 9.65
C ILE A 6 28.94 -49.50 9.70
N ALA A 7 28.88 -48.94 8.50
CA ALA A 7 27.92 -47.95 8.00
C ALA A 7 27.35 -46.90 8.99
N LEU A 8 28.05 -45.76 9.10
CA LEU A 8 27.39 -44.47 9.30
C LEU A 8 27.20 -43.78 7.93
N ARG A 9 26.18 -44.17 7.18
CA ARG A 9 25.77 -43.48 5.93
C ARG A 9 24.27 -43.16 5.89
N GLY A 10 23.61 -43.08 7.04
CA GLY A 10 22.18 -42.75 7.14
C GLY A 10 21.84 -41.34 7.65
N ALA A 11 22.78 -40.63 8.27
CA ALA A 11 22.46 -39.40 9.00
C ALA A 11 22.35 -38.12 8.14
N GLY A 12 22.99 -38.08 6.96
CA GLY A 12 23.03 -36.87 6.13
C GLY A 12 21.74 -36.60 5.35
N ILE A 13 21.05 -37.65 4.90
CA ILE A 13 19.80 -37.53 4.13
C ILE A 13 18.62 -37.25 5.07
N ALA A 14 18.62 -37.85 6.26
CA ALA A 14 17.60 -37.59 7.28
C ALA A 14 17.63 -36.15 7.79
N LEU A 15 18.82 -35.53 7.91
CA LEU A 15 18.96 -34.14 8.34
C LEU A 15 18.52 -33.15 7.24
N ALA A 16 18.79 -33.43 5.96
CA ALA A 16 18.32 -32.58 4.86
C ALA A 16 16.78 -32.62 4.70
N LEU A 17 16.15 -33.78 4.93
CA LEU A 17 14.69 -33.91 4.99
C LEU A 17 14.10 -33.29 6.27
N ALA A 18 14.82 -33.29 7.39
CA ALA A 18 14.39 -32.64 8.63
C ALA A 18 14.48 -31.10 8.56
N LEU A 19 15.45 -30.52 7.86
CA LEU A 19 15.53 -29.07 7.63
C LEU A 19 14.54 -28.59 6.55
N ALA A 20 14.19 -29.41 5.56
CA ALA A 20 13.09 -29.11 4.64
C ALA A 20 11.71 -29.17 5.31
N ALA A 21 11.60 -29.88 6.43
CA ALA A 21 10.39 -29.95 7.27
C ALA A 21 10.37 -28.92 8.42
N ALA A 22 11.37 -28.02 8.50
CA ALA A 22 11.49 -27.05 9.59
C ALA A 22 11.02 -25.63 9.21
N GLY A 23 10.75 -25.36 7.93
CA GLY A 23 9.92 -24.22 7.54
C GLY A 23 8.46 -24.62 7.70
N SER A 24 7.66 -23.80 8.37
CA SER A 24 6.22 -24.02 8.36
C SER A 24 5.74 -24.10 6.90
N GLY A 25 4.64 -24.79 6.61
CA GLY A 25 4.07 -24.77 5.26
C GLY A 25 3.86 -23.33 4.75
N ALA A 26 3.63 -22.40 5.67
CA ALA A 26 3.50 -20.98 5.39
C ALA A 26 4.82 -20.33 4.90
N ASP A 27 5.97 -20.62 5.53
CA ASP A 27 7.29 -20.15 5.08
C ASP A 27 7.63 -20.61 3.66
N ALA A 28 7.29 -21.86 3.33
CA ALA A 28 7.52 -22.41 2.01
C ALA A 28 6.72 -21.65 0.94
N HIS A 29 5.45 -21.35 1.22
CA HIS A 29 4.60 -20.54 0.34
C HIS A 29 5.10 -19.08 0.25
N LEU A 30 5.57 -18.49 1.36
CA LEU A 30 6.15 -17.15 1.34
C LEU A 30 7.39 -17.07 0.44
N LEU A 31 8.31 -18.04 0.56
CA LEU A 31 9.52 -18.12 -0.26
C LEU A 31 9.20 -18.40 -1.74
N ALA A 32 8.24 -19.27 -2.01
CA ALA A 32 7.76 -19.54 -3.37
C ALA A 32 7.18 -18.25 -3.98
N GLY A 33 6.29 -17.56 -3.27
CA GLY A 33 5.71 -16.29 -3.72
C GLY A 33 6.79 -15.25 -4.02
N ALA A 34 7.81 -15.13 -3.17
CA ALA A 34 8.94 -14.23 -3.41
C ALA A 34 9.75 -14.62 -4.66
N ALA A 35 9.90 -15.91 -4.95
CA ALA A 35 10.55 -16.39 -6.17
C ALA A 35 9.74 -16.02 -7.42
N HIS A 36 8.44 -16.32 -7.43
CA HIS A 36 7.53 -15.92 -8.50
C HIS A 36 7.54 -14.40 -8.73
N PHE A 37 7.55 -13.60 -7.66
CA PHE A 37 7.58 -12.15 -7.74
C PHE A 37 8.85 -11.64 -8.41
N ARG A 38 10.03 -12.19 -8.08
CA ARG A 38 11.32 -11.83 -8.72
C ARG A 38 11.35 -12.18 -10.20
N GLU A 39 10.64 -13.23 -10.60
CA GLU A 39 10.48 -13.66 -11.99
C GLU A 39 9.37 -12.90 -12.73
N ALA A 40 8.80 -11.86 -12.11
CA ALA A 40 7.67 -11.09 -12.62
C ALA A 40 6.38 -11.91 -12.88
N ARG A 41 6.28 -13.10 -12.28
CA ARG A 41 5.08 -13.96 -12.30
C ARG A 41 4.14 -13.55 -11.16
N TYR A 42 3.61 -12.33 -11.23
CA TYR A 42 2.89 -11.71 -10.12
C TYR A 42 1.57 -12.41 -9.76
N ALA A 43 0.90 -13.04 -10.72
CA ALA A 43 -0.32 -13.81 -10.46
C ALA A 43 -0.02 -15.06 -9.60
N ASP A 44 1.02 -15.81 -9.96
CA ASP A 44 1.50 -16.95 -9.16
C ASP A 44 1.94 -16.48 -7.77
N ALA A 45 2.74 -15.40 -7.71
CA ALA A 45 3.20 -14.82 -6.46
C ALA A 45 2.04 -14.46 -5.51
N LEU A 46 0.98 -13.86 -6.05
CA LEU A 46 -0.21 -13.50 -5.29
C LEU A 46 -0.91 -14.74 -4.69
N ILE A 47 -0.98 -15.84 -5.44
CA ILE A 47 -1.58 -17.09 -4.94
C ILE A 47 -0.78 -17.58 -3.73
N GLU A 48 0.53 -17.68 -3.89
CA GLU A 48 1.45 -18.17 -2.86
C GLU A 48 1.40 -17.29 -1.58
N PHE A 49 1.47 -15.96 -1.73
CA PHE A 49 1.37 -15.05 -0.59
C PHE A 49 0.02 -15.16 0.14
N ARG A 50 -1.09 -15.30 -0.58
CA ARG A 50 -2.41 -15.51 0.04
C ARG A 50 -2.50 -16.87 0.75
N VAL A 51 -1.80 -17.89 0.29
CA VAL A 51 -1.73 -19.19 0.99
C VAL A 51 -0.92 -19.03 2.28
N ALA A 52 0.26 -18.41 2.22
CA ALA A 52 1.08 -18.15 3.40
C ALA A 52 0.32 -17.34 4.47
N GLU A 53 -0.40 -16.29 4.07
CA GLU A 53 -1.26 -15.49 4.96
C GLU A 53 -2.30 -16.36 5.69
N ARG A 54 -3.02 -17.22 4.95
CA ARG A 54 -4.01 -18.13 5.54
C ARG A 54 -3.41 -19.19 6.47
N LEU A 55 -2.14 -19.54 6.27
CA LEU A 55 -1.41 -20.49 7.09
C LEU A 55 -0.78 -19.85 8.34
N GLY A 56 -0.95 -18.54 8.54
CA GLY A 56 -0.55 -17.84 9.76
C GLY A 56 0.66 -16.93 9.62
N GLU A 57 1.08 -16.59 8.39
CA GLU A 57 2.14 -15.59 8.14
C GLU A 57 1.53 -14.22 7.79
N PRO A 58 1.22 -13.37 8.78
CA PRO A 58 0.53 -12.10 8.54
C PRO A 58 1.33 -11.14 7.66
N GLU A 59 2.66 -11.22 7.66
CA GLU A 59 3.51 -10.39 6.80
C GLU A 59 3.31 -10.68 5.29
N ALA A 60 2.81 -11.87 4.94
CA ALA A 60 2.48 -12.25 3.57
C ALA A 60 1.42 -11.32 2.94
N ALA A 61 0.55 -10.69 3.74
CA ALA A 61 -0.44 -9.74 3.27
C ALA A 61 0.20 -8.53 2.56
N ALA A 62 1.30 -8.01 3.08
CA ALA A 62 1.99 -6.87 2.46
C ALA A 62 2.60 -7.24 1.10
N TYR A 63 3.14 -8.46 0.98
CA TYR A 63 3.65 -8.99 -0.28
C TYR A 63 2.53 -9.28 -1.29
N ALA A 64 1.37 -9.77 -0.83
CA ALA A 64 0.17 -9.90 -1.65
C ALA A 64 -0.29 -8.53 -2.19
N GLY A 65 -0.28 -7.49 -1.35
CA GLY A 65 -0.56 -6.11 -1.76
C GLY A 65 0.41 -5.60 -2.83
N ALA A 66 1.70 -5.90 -2.70
CA ALA A 66 2.71 -5.54 -3.71
C ALA A 66 2.49 -6.29 -5.04
N ALA A 67 2.10 -7.58 -4.99
CA ALA A 67 1.75 -8.35 -6.19
C ALA A 67 0.51 -7.79 -6.89
N LEU A 68 -0.52 -7.37 -6.13
CA LEU A 68 -1.72 -6.72 -6.66
C LEU A 68 -1.39 -5.39 -7.35
N VAL A 69 -0.48 -4.59 -6.78
CA VAL A 69 0.06 -3.37 -7.43
C VAL A 69 0.72 -3.70 -8.77
N LYS A 70 1.54 -4.74 -8.83
CA LYS A 70 2.19 -5.16 -10.09
C LYS A 70 1.22 -5.70 -11.14
N LEU A 71 0.06 -6.19 -10.69
CA LEU A 71 -1.05 -6.63 -11.55
C LEU A 71 -2.04 -5.49 -11.87
N GLU A 72 -1.78 -4.26 -11.43
CA GLU A 72 -2.67 -3.10 -11.59
C GLU A 72 -4.06 -3.26 -10.98
N ARG A 73 -4.19 -4.14 -9.98
CA ARG A 73 -5.42 -4.40 -9.21
C ARG A 73 -5.52 -3.44 -8.03
N TRP A 74 -5.57 -2.14 -8.33
CA TRP A 74 -5.37 -1.05 -7.38
C TRP A 74 -6.31 -1.08 -6.18
N GLU A 75 -7.61 -1.26 -6.40
CA GLU A 75 -8.61 -1.26 -5.34
C GLU A 75 -8.42 -2.44 -4.36
N GLU A 76 -8.11 -3.63 -4.87
CA GLU A 76 -7.81 -4.79 -4.03
C GLU A 76 -6.50 -4.61 -3.25
N ALA A 77 -5.50 -3.97 -3.87
CA ALA A 77 -4.26 -3.63 -3.18
C ALA A 77 -4.52 -2.64 -2.03
N VAL A 78 -5.35 -1.61 -2.24
CA VAL A 78 -5.75 -0.67 -1.18
C VAL A 78 -6.39 -1.42 -0.02
N GLU A 79 -7.34 -2.32 -0.28
CA GLU A 79 -7.97 -3.13 0.77
C GLU A 79 -6.97 -3.99 1.53
N THR A 80 -6.07 -4.64 0.80
CA THR A 80 -5.05 -5.51 1.38
C THR A 80 -4.12 -4.73 2.31
N PHE A 81 -3.72 -3.52 1.91
CA PHE A 81 -2.87 -2.65 2.73
C PHE A 81 -3.61 -1.91 3.86
N GLU A 82 -4.92 -1.72 3.78
CA GLU A 82 -5.71 -1.13 4.88
C GLU A 82 -5.77 -2.04 6.11
N ALA A 83 -5.64 -3.35 5.92
CA ALA A 83 -5.51 -4.30 7.01
C ALA A 83 -4.15 -4.21 7.74
N ALA A 84 -3.14 -3.56 7.13
CA ALA A 84 -1.80 -3.38 7.68
C ALA A 84 -1.61 -1.99 8.31
N ALA A 85 -0.93 -1.96 9.45
CA ALA A 85 -0.54 -0.70 10.09
C ALA A 85 0.51 0.03 9.23
N PRO A 86 0.34 1.33 8.93
CA PRO A 86 1.34 2.09 8.18
C PRO A 86 2.63 2.26 8.99
N GLY A 87 3.78 2.31 8.30
CA GLY A 87 5.07 2.62 8.93
C GLY A 87 5.87 1.43 9.44
N GLU A 88 5.37 0.21 9.29
CA GLU A 88 6.10 -1.01 9.68
C GLU A 88 7.31 -1.26 8.77
N HIS A 89 7.13 -1.10 7.44
CA HIS A 89 8.21 -1.25 6.48
C HIS A 89 8.10 -0.22 5.35
N PRO A 90 9.14 0.61 5.10
CA PRO A 90 9.09 1.69 4.09
C PRO A 90 8.75 1.20 2.67
N LEU A 91 9.12 -0.03 2.33
CA LEU A 91 8.75 -0.64 1.05
C LEU A 91 7.24 -0.93 0.96
N HIS A 92 6.60 -1.34 2.06
CA HIS A 92 5.15 -1.59 2.10
C HIS A 92 4.40 -0.27 1.98
N ASP A 93 4.85 0.78 2.69
CA ASP A 93 4.30 2.13 2.55
C ASP A 93 4.41 2.64 1.10
N TYR A 94 5.52 2.34 0.42
CA TYR A 94 5.71 2.71 -0.99
C TYR A 94 4.70 1.99 -1.90
N TYR A 95 4.55 0.68 -1.77
CA TYR A 95 3.55 -0.06 -2.56
C TYR A 95 2.11 0.35 -2.22
N ARG A 96 1.80 0.64 -0.95
CA ARG A 96 0.51 1.19 -0.54
C ARG A 96 0.26 2.56 -1.17
N ALA A 97 1.28 3.42 -1.26
CA ALA A 97 1.17 4.70 -1.94
C ALA A 97 0.89 4.53 -3.44
N LEU A 98 1.55 3.58 -4.10
CA LEU A 98 1.27 3.25 -5.50
C LEU A 98 -0.15 2.70 -5.70
N ALA A 99 -0.64 1.86 -4.79
CA ALA A 99 -2.02 1.38 -4.79
C ALA A 99 -3.01 2.54 -4.68
N CYS A 100 -2.80 3.45 -3.72
CA CYS A 100 -3.59 4.67 -3.57
C CYS A 100 -3.51 5.54 -4.83
N TYR A 101 -2.33 5.71 -5.42
CA TYR A 101 -2.15 6.47 -6.66
C TYR A 101 -2.96 5.87 -7.82
N GLY A 102 -2.86 4.57 -8.07
CA GLY A 102 -3.61 3.86 -9.11
C GLY A 102 -5.12 3.88 -8.89
N ALA A 103 -5.57 3.85 -7.63
CA ALA A 103 -6.98 4.00 -7.25
C ALA A 103 -7.47 5.47 -7.27
N ARG A 104 -6.60 6.41 -7.64
CA ARG A 104 -6.81 7.87 -7.66
C ARG A 104 -7.03 8.49 -6.27
N LEU A 105 -6.63 7.82 -5.20
CA LEU A 105 -6.62 8.34 -3.83
C LEU A 105 -5.35 9.18 -3.61
N TYR A 106 -5.26 10.33 -4.28
CA TYR A 106 -4.03 11.13 -4.35
C TYR A 106 -3.58 11.72 -3.02
N GLY A 107 -4.52 12.12 -2.15
CA GLY A 107 -4.22 12.55 -0.78
C GLY A 107 -3.73 11.41 0.09
N CYS A 108 -4.29 10.20 -0.04
CA CYS A 108 -3.72 9.00 0.56
C CYS A 108 -2.26 8.77 0.11
N ALA A 109 -2.01 8.79 -1.20
CA ALA A 109 -0.69 8.56 -1.75
C ALA A 109 0.33 9.58 -1.23
N ASP A 110 0.02 10.89 -1.25
CA ASP A 110 0.94 11.93 -0.77
C ASP A 110 1.28 11.77 0.72
N ARG A 111 0.28 11.46 1.58
CA ARG A 111 0.52 11.23 3.02
C ARG A 111 1.47 10.07 3.27
N LEU A 112 1.31 8.97 2.55
CA LEU A 112 2.19 7.79 2.68
C LEU A 112 3.60 8.13 2.22
N LEU A 113 3.74 8.75 1.04
CA LEU A 113 5.04 9.12 0.48
C LEU A 113 5.78 10.15 1.35
N ALA A 114 5.07 11.02 2.05
CA ALA A 114 5.66 11.97 2.99
C ALA A 114 6.41 11.29 4.14
N GLY A 115 5.96 10.11 4.58
CA GLY A 115 6.60 9.34 5.65
C GLY A 115 7.79 8.47 5.22
N ILE A 116 7.99 8.26 3.91
CA ILE A 116 8.98 7.32 3.38
C ILE A 116 10.40 7.89 3.36
N GLY A 117 10.54 9.22 3.20
CA GLY A 117 11.80 9.92 2.90
C GLY A 117 13.01 9.42 3.69
N GLU A 118 13.08 9.75 4.98
CA GLU A 118 14.24 9.44 5.85
C GLU A 118 14.32 7.97 6.29
N ARG A 119 13.25 7.19 6.09
CA ARG A 119 13.19 5.79 6.53
C ARG A 119 13.64 4.79 5.45
N SER A 120 13.80 5.23 4.21
CA SER A 120 14.00 4.35 3.06
C SER A 120 15.37 4.52 2.40
N GLY A 121 15.81 3.50 1.65
CA GLY A 121 17.03 3.60 0.85
C GLY A 121 16.93 4.66 -0.27
N PRO A 122 18.08 5.15 -0.80
CA PRO A 122 18.14 6.33 -1.66
C PRO A 122 17.25 6.24 -2.91
N ARG A 123 17.13 5.04 -3.49
CA ARG A 123 16.28 4.78 -4.66
C ARG A 123 14.80 5.00 -4.36
N ILE A 124 14.30 4.46 -3.24
CA ILE A 124 12.89 4.59 -2.86
C ILE A 124 12.60 6.04 -2.46
N ALA A 125 13.51 6.68 -1.74
CA ALA A 125 13.39 8.10 -1.37
C ALA A 125 13.30 9.00 -2.62
N GLU A 126 14.12 8.77 -3.64
CA GLU A 126 14.06 9.50 -4.91
C GLU A 126 12.75 9.29 -5.65
N GLN A 127 12.32 8.03 -5.81
CA GLN A 127 11.05 7.70 -6.45
C GLN A 127 9.86 8.33 -5.70
N ALA A 128 9.88 8.30 -4.37
CA ALA A 128 8.85 8.93 -3.56
C ALA A 128 8.81 10.44 -3.76
N ARG A 129 9.97 11.12 -3.78
CA ARG A 129 10.03 12.57 -4.07
C ARG A 129 9.49 12.92 -5.45
N ALA A 130 9.85 12.14 -6.48
CA ALA A 130 9.38 12.36 -7.84
C ALA A 130 7.85 12.23 -7.94
N LEU A 131 7.28 11.17 -7.37
CA LEU A 131 5.83 10.96 -7.37
C LEU A 131 5.09 12.02 -6.55
N ARG A 132 5.64 12.48 -5.43
CA ARG A 132 5.07 13.59 -4.66
C ARG A 132 5.06 14.90 -5.44
N ALA A 133 6.08 15.18 -6.24
CA ALA A 133 6.08 16.38 -7.09
C ALA A 133 4.97 16.35 -8.16
N GLU A 134 4.65 15.17 -8.68
CA GLU A 134 3.50 14.97 -9.56
C GLU A 134 2.16 15.17 -8.83
N LEU A 135 2.01 14.53 -7.68
CA LEU A 135 0.83 14.67 -6.82
C LEU A 135 0.59 16.11 -6.38
N ALA A 136 1.64 16.85 -6.05
CA ALA A 136 1.55 18.25 -5.67
C ALA A 136 0.92 19.10 -6.79
N ARG A 137 1.24 18.81 -8.06
CA ARG A 137 0.59 19.48 -9.19
C ARG A 137 -0.88 19.08 -9.32
N ALA A 138 -1.20 17.79 -9.19
CA ALA A 138 -2.57 17.29 -9.25
C ALA A 138 -3.46 17.84 -8.12
N LEU A 139 -2.85 18.10 -6.96
CA LEU A 139 -3.52 18.58 -5.76
C LEU A 139 -3.40 20.11 -5.56
N ALA A 140 -2.76 20.85 -6.47
CA ALA A 140 -2.50 22.28 -6.28
C ALA A 140 -3.78 23.11 -6.16
N ALA A 141 -4.78 22.82 -7.01
CA ALA A 141 -6.06 23.50 -6.98
C ALA A 141 -7.03 22.84 -5.99
N PRO A 142 -7.91 23.62 -5.32
CA PRO A 142 -9.04 23.07 -4.59
C PRO A 142 -9.88 22.14 -5.47
N ALA A 143 -10.34 21.02 -4.91
CA ALA A 143 -11.20 20.11 -5.65
C ALA A 143 -12.49 20.81 -6.13
N SER A 144 -12.93 20.48 -7.35
CA SER A 144 -14.23 20.90 -7.85
C SER A 144 -15.35 20.10 -7.17
N GLU A 145 -16.58 20.63 -7.21
CA GLU A 145 -17.76 19.90 -6.71
C GLU A 145 -17.94 18.56 -7.44
N ALA A 146 -17.69 18.53 -8.76
CA ALA A 146 -17.75 17.30 -9.55
C ALA A 146 -16.73 16.26 -9.08
N ASN A 147 -15.49 16.68 -8.78
CA ASN A 147 -14.47 15.78 -8.23
C ASN A 147 -14.90 15.23 -6.87
N LEU A 148 -15.43 16.07 -5.97
CA LEU A 148 -15.91 15.63 -4.65
C LEU A 148 -17.08 14.66 -4.77
N ALA A 149 -18.05 14.94 -5.65
CA ALA A 149 -19.19 14.06 -5.90
C ALA A 149 -18.75 12.68 -6.39
N TRP A 150 -17.72 12.62 -7.26
CA TRP A 150 -17.14 11.36 -7.73
C TRP A 150 -16.58 10.50 -6.59
N TYR A 151 -15.83 11.08 -5.64
CA TYR A 151 -15.31 10.33 -4.48
C TYR A 151 -16.43 9.87 -3.54
N ARG A 152 -17.44 10.72 -3.28
CA ARG A 152 -18.59 10.36 -2.44
C ARG A 152 -19.40 9.20 -3.05
N ALA A 153 -19.68 9.25 -4.35
CA ALA A 153 -20.40 8.19 -5.05
C ALA A 153 -19.64 6.85 -4.98
N ARG A 154 -18.30 6.86 -5.11
CA ARG A 154 -17.49 5.64 -4.95
C ARG A 154 -17.48 5.13 -3.52
N CYS A 155 -17.34 6.02 -2.54
CA CYS A 155 -17.50 5.70 -1.12
C CYS A 155 -18.82 4.96 -0.86
N GLU A 156 -19.95 5.47 -1.37
CA GLU A 156 -21.27 4.83 -1.24
C GLU A 156 -21.36 3.49 -1.98
N ALA A 157 -20.89 3.43 -3.23
CA ALA A 157 -20.90 2.21 -4.03
C ALA A 157 -20.11 1.07 -3.37
N ARG A 158 -18.90 1.37 -2.86
CA ARG A 158 -18.08 0.35 -2.16
C ARG A 158 -18.73 -0.11 -0.85
N ARG A 159 -19.46 0.77 -0.14
CA ARG A 159 -20.25 0.34 1.03
C ARG A 159 -21.36 -0.63 0.63
N ALA A 160 -22.07 -0.34 -0.45
CA ALA A 160 -23.15 -1.21 -0.96
C ALA A 160 -22.60 -2.58 -1.42
N GLU A 161 -21.37 -2.62 -1.92
CA GLU A 161 -20.65 -3.86 -2.28
C GLU A 161 -20.12 -4.64 -1.04
N GLY A 162 -20.28 -4.12 0.18
CA GLY A 162 -19.72 -4.73 1.40
C GLY A 162 -18.21 -4.54 1.57
N ARG A 163 -17.58 -3.74 0.71
CA ARG A 163 -16.13 -3.47 0.68
C ARG A 163 -15.77 -2.34 1.65
N ALA A 164 -15.94 -2.60 2.94
CA ALA A 164 -15.88 -1.58 4.00
C ALA A 164 -14.54 -0.83 4.06
N ALA A 165 -13.41 -1.53 3.93
CA ALA A 165 -12.07 -0.91 3.97
C ALA A 165 -11.86 0.05 2.79
N LEU A 166 -12.20 -0.39 1.57
CA LEU A 166 -12.08 0.46 0.39
C LEU A 166 -13.05 1.64 0.42
N ALA A 167 -14.28 1.41 0.89
CA ALA A 167 -15.24 2.48 1.11
C ALA A 167 -14.64 3.55 2.03
N ALA A 168 -14.12 3.14 3.19
CA ALA A 168 -13.50 4.05 4.14
C ALA A 168 -12.35 4.86 3.51
N ALA A 169 -11.52 4.24 2.66
CA ALA A 169 -10.47 4.94 1.94
C ALA A 169 -11.02 6.04 1.02
N TYR A 170 -12.07 5.75 0.24
CA TYR A 170 -12.73 6.74 -0.63
C TYR A 170 -13.43 7.86 0.16
N CYS A 171 -14.07 7.53 1.29
CA CYS A 171 -14.75 8.53 2.11
C CYS A 171 -13.75 9.50 2.75
N ARG A 172 -12.64 9.00 3.32
CA ARG A 172 -11.57 9.83 3.89
C ARG A 172 -10.94 10.76 2.86
N GLU A 173 -10.78 10.28 1.64
CA GLU A 173 -10.28 11.11 0.53
C GLU A 173 -11.25 12.25 0.21
N ALA A 174 -12.56 11.96 0.11
CA ALA A 174 -13.59 12.97 -0.11
C ALA A 174 -13.61 14.04 1.00
N GLU A 175 -13.54 13.62 2.25
CA GLU A 175 -13.52 14.50 3.42
C GLU A 175 -12.30 15.41 3.42
N ALA A 176 -11.11 14.86 3.16
CA ALA A 176 -9.88 15.64 3.11
C ALA A 176 -9.91 16.70 1.99
N LEU A 177 -10.41 16.34 0.80
CA LEU A 177 -10.55 17.28 -0.31
C LEU A 177 -11.59 18.37 -0.03
N ALA A 178 -12.72 18.02 0.61
CA ALA A 178 -13.74 18.98 1.00
C ALA A 178 -13.22 19.98 2.04
N ALA A 179 -12.47 19.51 3.05
CA ALA A 179 -11.85 20.37 4.05
C ALA A 179 -10.87 21.37 3.42
N ARG A 180 -10.00 20.91 2.50
CA ARG A 180 -9.05 21.77 1.76
C ARG A 180 -9.77 22.83 0.93
N ARG A 181 -10.86 22.46 0.26
CA ARG A 181 -11.71 23.40 -0.49
C ARG A 181 -12.31 24.46 0.43
N GLY A 182 -12.90 24.05 1.55
CA GLY A 182 -13.49 24.99 2.53
C GLY A 182 -12.47 25.92 3.18
N ALA A 183 -11.22 25.49 3.34
CA ALA A 183 -10.14 26.36 3.79
C ALA A 183 -9.77 27.41 2.74
N ALA A 184 -9.68 27.02 1.47
CA ALA A 184 -9.38 27.95 0.37
C ALA A 184 -10.46 29.01 0.19
N THR A 185 -11.75 28.64 0.28
CA THR A 185 -12.86 29.61 0.17
C THR A 185 -12.87 30.62 1.31
N ARG A 186 -12.54 30.18 2.54
CA ARG A 186 -12.42 31.07 3.70
C ARG A 186 -11.24 32.04 3.57
N ALA A 187 -10.10 31.57 3.08
CA ALA A 187 -8.94 32.42 2.84
C ALA A 187 -9.24 33.52 1.80
N ALA A 188 -9.92 33.16 0.70
CA ALA A 188 -10.34 34.13 -0.32
C ALA A 188 -11.31 35.19 0.22
N GLY A 189 -12.32 34.78 1.00
CA GLY A 189 -13.28 35.72 1.59
C GLY A 189 -12.67 36.65 2.66
N ALA A 190 -11.61 36.21 3.34
CA ALA A 190 -10.87 37.04 4.30
C ALA A 190 -10.04 38.13 3.58
N ASP A 191 -9.41 37.80 2.46
CA ASP A 191 -8.64 38.74 1.63
C ASP A 191 -9.55 39.83 1.03
N ASP A 192 -10.71 39.44 0.49
CA ASP A 192 -11.71 40.38 -0.02
C ASP A 192 -12.25 41.34 1.06
N SER A 193 -12.42 40.86 2.30
CA SER A 193 -12.91 41.68 3.42
C SER A 193 -11.88 42.69 3.94
N ALA A 194 -10.58 42.41 3.76
CA ALA A 194 -9.49 43.29 4.16
C ALA A 194 -9.25 44.43 3.16
N LEU A 195 -9.74 44.30 1.92
CA LEU A 195 -9.60 45.31 0.86
C LEU A 195 -10.75 46.34 0.82
N ALA A 196 -11.76 46.23 1.68
CA ALA A 196 -12.84 47.20 1.73
C ALA A 196 -12.34 48.56 2.27
N PRO A 197 -12.35 49.66 1.48
CA PRO A 197 -11.93 50.95 1.97
C PRO A 197 -12.88 51.40 3.09
N GLY A 198 -12.31 51.74 4.24
CA GLY A 198 -13.05 52.38 5.32
C GLY A 198 -13.64 53.69 4.82
N ASN A 199 -14.94 53.70 4.56
CA ASN A 199 -15.70 54.94 4.44
C ASN A 199 -15.79 55.55 5.84
N GLY A 200 -14.74 56.28 6.22
CA GLY A 200 -14.77 57.24 7.32
C GLY A 200 -15.65 58.42 6.90
N GLY A 201 -16.79 58.55 7.58
CA GLY A 201 -17.63 59.74 7.54
C GLY A 201 -17.09 60.88 8.40
#